data_AF-A0A0L0DAE0-F1
#
_entry.id   AF-A0A0L0DAE0-F1
#
_cell.length_a   1.000
_cell.length_b   1.000
_cell.length_c   1.000
_cell.angle_alpha   90.00
_cell.angle_beta   90.00
_cell.angle_gamma   90.00
#
_symmetry.space_group_name_H-M   'P 1'
#
loop_
_entity.id
_entity.type
_entity.pdbx_description
1 polymer ?
#
loop_
_entity_poly.entity_id
_entity_poly.type
_entity_poly.pdbx_seq_one_letter_code
_entity_poly.pdbx_strand_id
1 'polypeptide(L)'
;MSSLLSAVIETVGEGFGNPDLDPALLPPLELEVGKVLEWLKSRELVRDQWRQVADIVAGKKDAALAALPESAATSATINALVDYPGYLSLWRCQEMLSAMKEAEVETRNFLGSYGSDAVSAWQDIVNQYLDGRVYLARAVRALVDGVRYELPSLLRSLASADASVARLARVESTAAADIARFRKEYVEMGSRFGLTLNVSDGGVGRDASVERDALSALAAKVPAVLEQALLSALDERTRVAAASAMARYGHPLPVLSWFCERVEDRLMSVSSERLGALASAIGLEVGALGESSSIGVLLRQLQVRSALLAELDEVHGFLDELMGQVQEVKASDDRVASSILLSQRLNSVSLDEVAEERDALAVASRAFEAKEIKELLLIDGSPRYVARIAAELHSKLYKAAQLEAEVATFGEQRSGFAASKAKTTALIKACACEIRELKNHIEADISSEFNGRIVRITGVDRLLAQAAAVTESSGNAGQS
;
A
#
# COMPACT_ATOMS: atom_id res chain seq x y z
N MET A 1 -13.40 53.42 48.40
CA MET A 1 -12.04 54.03 48.43
C MET A 1 -10.93 53.06 48.01
N SER A 2 -11.01 51.75 48.31
CA SER A 2 -9.94 50.80 47.94
C SER A 2 -9.78 50.53 46.42
N SER A 3 -10.86 50.57 45.62
CA SER A 3 -10.76 50.36 44.15
C SER A 3 -10.22 51.58 43.41
N LEU A 4 -10.57 52.80 43.85
CA LEU A 4 -10.04 54.04 43.28
C LEU A 4 -8.55 54.20 43.58
N LEU A 5 -8.08 53.82 44.77
CA LEU A 5 -6.65 53.81 45.10
C LEU A 5 -5.88 52.77 44.29
N SER A 6 -6.44 51.58 44.04
CA SER A 6 -5.85 50.57 43.14
C SER A 6 -5.71 51.09 41.71
N ALA A 7 -6.76 51.69 41.16
CA ALA A 7 -6.77 52.25 39.81
C ALA A 7 -5.82 53.47 39.67
N VAL A 8 -5.70 54.29 40.71
CA VAL A 8 -4.78 55.43 40.75
C VAL A 8 -3.32 54.97 40.89
N ILE A 9 -3.05 53.89 41.63
CA ILE A 9 -1.69 53.33 41.76
C ILE A 9 -1.25 52.61 40.47
N GLU A 10 -2.15 51.91 39.77
CA GLU A 10 -1.87 51.32 38.45
C GLU A 10 -1.63 52.39 37.38
N THR A 11 -2.44 53.46 37.34
CA THR A 11 -2.24 54.55 36.37
C THR A 11 -0.94 55.33 36.61
N VAL A 12 -0.54 55.56 37.87
CA VAL A 12 0.73 56.24 38.21
C VAL A 12 1.95 55.34 37.94
N GLY A 13 1.86 54.02 38.18
CA GLY A 13 2.92 53.06 37.85
C GLY A 13 3.11 52.82 36.35
N GLU A 14 2.11 53.17 35.54
CA GLU A 14 2.12 53.03 34.09
C GLU A 14 2.60 54.27 33.32
N GLY A 15 2.93 55.35 34.03
CA GLY A 15 3.47 56.58 33.44
C GLY A 15 2.41 57.56 32.96
N PHE A 16 1.13 57.38 33.32
CA PHE A 16 -0.01 58.21 32.87
C PHE A 16 0.04 59.67 33.37
N GLY A 17 1.08 60.07 34.11
CA GLY A 17 1.17 61.37 34.79
C GLY A 17 2.50 62.10 34.69
N ASN A 18 3.47 61.65 33.88
CA ASN A 18 4.74 62.36 33.75
C ASN A 18 5.17 62.54 32.28
N PRO A 19 4.87 63.69 31.65
CA PRO A 19 5.19 63.96 30.25
C PRO A 19 6.70 64.05 29.94
N ASP A 20 7.56 64.07 30.97
CA ASP A 20 9.01 64.20 30.85
C ASP A 20 9.78 62.86 30.84
N LEU A 21 9.09 61.72 30.97
CA LEU A 21 9.71 60.39 30.95
C LEU A 21 9.82 59.87 29.52
N ASP A 22 11.05 59.60 29.07
CA ASP A 22 11.30 59.03 27.75
C ASP A 22 10.61 57.64 27.65
N PRO A 23 9.64 57.46 26.74
CA PRO A 23 8.90 56.21 26.58
C PRO A 23 9.79 55.01 26.23
N ALA A 24 11.00 55.24 25.72
CA ALA A 24 11.99 54.19 25.45
C ALA A 24 12.65 53.61 26.72
N LEU A 25 12.58 54.32 27.86
CA LEU A 25 13.14 53.89 29.14
C LEU A 25 12.13 53.11 30.00
N LEU A 26 10.85 53.08 29.61
CA LEU A 26 9.82 52.32 30.30
C LEU A 26 9.83 50.85 29.85
N PRO A 27 9.62 49.87 30.75
CA PRO A 27 9.51 48.48 30.37
C PRO A 27 8.35 48.27 29.39
N PRO A 28 8.44 47.31 28.44
CA PRO A 28 7.38 47.02 27.49
C PRO A 28 6.06 46.71 28.20
N LEU A 29 4.97 47.21 27.64
CA LEU A 29 3.63 46.86 28.12
C LEU A 29 3.26 45.48 27.60
N GLU A 30 3.34 44.47 28.47
CA GLU A 30 2.97 43.10 28.13
C GLU A 30 1.50 42.82 28.45
N LEU A 31 0.74 42.48 27.41
CA LEU A 31 -0.70 42.18 27.53
C LEU A 31 -0.97 40.75 27.07
N GLU A 32 -1.65 39.96 27.90
CA GLU A 32 -2.11 38.63 27.50
C GLU A 32 -3.28 38.77 26.51
N VAL A 33 -3.22 38.10 25.33
CA VAL A 33 -4.22 38.24 24.25
C VAL A 33 -5.68 38.13 24.74
N GLY A 34 -5.94 37.24 25.71
CA GLY A 34 -7.27 37.01 26.26
C GLY A 34 -7.82 38.14 27.14
N LYS A 35 -6.93 38.98 27.68
CA LYS A 35 -7.25 40.05 28.64
C LYS A 35 -7.22 41.44 28.01
N VAL A 36 -6.68 41.59 26.79
CA VAL A 36 -6.55 42.89 26.10
C VAL A 36 -7.86 43.66 26.06
N LEU A 37 -8.99 43.00 25.76
CA LEU A 37 -10.28 43.69 25.66
C LEU A 37 -10.78 44.22 27.01
N GLU A 38 -10.62 43.44 28.08
CA GLU A 38 -10.97 43.87 29.45
C GLU A 38 -10.05 45.02 29.91
N TRP A 39 -8.77 44.91 29.59
CA TRP A 39 -7.77 45.93 29.87
C TRP A 39 -8.10 47.26 29.18
N LEU A 40 -8.52 47.24 27.91
CA LEU A 40 -8.96 48.43 27.17
C LEU A 40 -10.22 49.07 27.79
N LYS A 41 -11.18 48.26 28.22
CA LYS A 41 -12.40 48.74 28.87
C LYS A 41 -12.12 49.37 30.24
N SER A 42 -11.24 48.76 31.04
CA SER A 42 -10.89 49.26 32.38
C SER A 42 -10.28 50.67 32.37
N ARG A 43 -9.68 51.07 31.25
CA ARG A 43 -9.10 52.41 31.02
C ARG A 43 -9.99 53.33 30.18
N GLU A 44 -11.24 52.94 29.95
CA GLU A 44 -12.21 53.72 29.15
C GLU A 44 -11.73 54.02 27.71
N LEU A 45 -10.75 53.26 27.18
CA LEU A 45 -10.24 53.43 25.81
C LEU A 45 -11.23 52.92 24.76
N VAL A 46 -12.16 52.06 25.17
CA VAL A 46 -13.17 51.44 24.31
C VAL A 46 -14.54 51.57 24.96
N ARG A 47 -15.56 51.93 24.16
CA ARG A 47 -16.94 52.02 24.61
C ARG A 47 -17.49 50.67 25.11
N ASP A 48 -18.24 50.68 26.22
CA ASP A 48 -18.75 49.43 26.80
C ASP A 48 -19.71 48.65 25.89
N GLN A 49 -20.59 49.39 25.20
CA GLN A 49 -21.60 48.86 24.27
C GLN A 49 -21.05 48.65 22.85
N TRP A 50 -19.73 48.52 22.69
CA TRP A 50 -19.09 48.36 21.37
C TRP A 50 -19.68 47.23 20.52
N ARG A 51 -20.20 46.15 21.14
CA ARG A 51 -20.84 45.02 20.42
C ARG A 51 -22.09 45.47 19.65
N GLN A 52 -22.98 46.22 20.31
CA GLN A 52 -24.20 46.72 19.68
C GLN A 52 -23.88 47.65 18.52
N VAL A 53 -22.89 48.53 18.71
CA VAL A 53 -22.41 49.42 17.64
C VAL A 53 -21.77 48.59 16.50
N ALA A 54 -20.98 47.58 16.82
CA ALA A 54 -20.36 46.68 15.83
C ALA A 54 -21.40 45.91 15.00
N ASP A 55 -22.51 45.48 15.60
CA ASP A 55 -23.60 44.79 14.90
C ASP A 55 -24.35 45.76 13.96
N ILE A 56 -24.63 46.98 14.43
CA ILE A 56 -25.22 48.03 13.60
C ILE A 56 -24.32 48.36 12.41
N VAL A 57 -23.02 48.52 12.65
CA VAL A 57 -22.06 48.83 11.59
C VAL A 57 -21.91 47.66 10.62
N ALA A 58 -21.97 46.41 11.09
CA ALA A 58 -21.99 45.23 10.23
C ALA A 58 -23.22 45.23 9.29
N GLY A 59 -24.42 45.51 9.82
CA GLY A 59 -25.62 45.62 9.00
C GLY A 59 -25.55 46.77 7.98
N LYS A 60 -25.01 47.93 8.37
CA LYS A 60 -24.77 49.04 7.43
C LYS A 60 -23.76 48.69 6.34
N LYS A 61 -22.72 47.93 6.68
CA LYS A 61 -21.73 47.44 5.74
C LYS A 61 -22.34 46.49 4.73
N ASP A 62 -23.15 45.53 5.16
CA ASP A 62 -23.82 44.58 4.27
C ASP A 62 -24.80 45.32 3.32
N ALA A 63 -25.51 46.32 3.82
CA ALA A 63 -26.34 47.20 3.00
C ALA A 63 -25.53 48.04 2.00
N ALA A 64 -24.39 48.60 2.43
CA ALA A 64 -23.50 49.39 1.57
C ALA A 64 -22.80 48.54 0.50
N LEU A 65 -22.50 47.27 0.80
CA LEU A 65 -21.98 46.29 -0.17
C LEU A 65 -23.04 45.93 -1.22
N ALA A 66 -24.31 45.76 -0.81
CA ALA A 66 -25.41 45.50 -1.73
C ALA A 66 -25.74 46.71 -2.64
N ALA A 67 -25.44 47.93 -2.17
CA ALA A 67 -25.69 49.18 -2.88
C ALA A 67 -24.46 49.70 -3.65
N LEU A 68 -23.47 48.86 -3.94
CA LEU A 68 -22.28 49.26 -4.70
C LEU A 68 -22.65 49.72 -6.13
N PRO A 69 -22.16 50.90 -6.58
CA PRO A 69 -22.43 51.39 -7.93
C PRO A 69 -21.67 50.57 -8.98
N GLU A 70 -22.21 50.49 -10.21
CA GLU A 70 -21.57 49.75 -11.32
C GLU A 70 -20.17 50.29 -11.66
N SER A 71 -19.90 51.58 -11.44
CA SER A 71 -18.57 52.18 -11.59
C SER A 71 -17.55 51.66 -10.57
N ALA A 72 -17.99 51.28 -9.37
CA ALA A 72 -17.16 50.68 -8.34
C ALA A 72 -16.88 49.19 -8.62
N ALA A 73 -17.80 48.49 -9.30
CA ALA A 73 -17.67 47.08 -9.66
C ALA A 73 -16.53 46.80 -10.67
N THR A 74 -16.06 47.83 -11.38
CA THR A 74 -14.88 47.73 -12.28
C THR A 74 -13.53 47.86 -11.56
N SER A 75 -13.50 48.36 -10.32
CA SER A 75 -12.25 48.54 -9.58
C SER A 75 -11.76 47.19 -9.04
N ALA A 76 -10.57 46.76 -9.49
CA ALA A 76 -9.92 45.54 -9.00
C ALA A 76 -9.68 45.60 -7.48
N THR A 77 -9.40 46.78 -6.93
CA THR A 77 -9.18 46.99 -5.49
C THR A 77 -10.47 46.79 -4.70
N ILE A 78 -11.59 47.32 -5.19
CA ILE A 78 -12.91 47.17 -4.56
C ILE A 78 -13.32 45.69 -4.60
N ASN A 79 -13.17 45.03 -5.74
CA ASN A 79 -13.49 43.60 -5.86
C ASN A 79 -12.61 42.74 -4.95
N ALA A 80 -11.31 43.03 -4.83
CA ALA A 80 -10.42 42.32 -3.91
C ALA A 80 -10.78 42.51 -2.43
N LEU A 81 -11.28 43.71 -2.04
CA LEU A 81 -11.75 44.00 -0.70
C LEU A 81 -13.09 43.33 -0.38
N VAL A 82 -13.97 43.20 -1.38
CA VAL A 82 -15.27 42.53 -1.28
C VAL A 82 -15.10 41.01 -1.20
N ASP A 83 -14.22 40.43 -2.02
CA ASP A 83 -13.95 38.99 -2.08
C ASP A 83 -13.11 38.48 -0.89
N TYR A 84 -12.62 39.38 -0.03
CA TYR A 84 -11.80 38.99 1.11
C TYR A 84 -12.64 38.19 2.13
N PRO A 85 -12.31 36.91 2.36
CA PRO A 85 -13.05 36.07 3.29
C PRO A 85 -12.58 36.35 4.72
N GLY A 86 -13.08 37.43 5.32
CA GLY A 86 -12.64 37.76 6.67
C GLY A 86 -13.23 39.02 7.25
N TYR A 87 -12.72 39.33 8.43
CA TYR A 87 -13.07 40.51 9.19
C TYR A 87 -12.71 41.80 8.43
N LEU A 88 -13.70 42.56 7.96
CA LEU A 88 -13.46 43.92 7.50
C LEU A 88 -13.14 44.80 8.72
N SER A 89 -11.85 45.05 8.91
CA SER A 89 -11.28 45.98 9.88
C SER A 89 -11.49 47.43 9.45
N LEU A 90 -11.32 48.37 10.39
CA LEU A 90 -11.38 49.80 10.10
C LEU A 90 -10.49 50.20 8.92
N TRP A 91 -9.28 49.64 8.83
CA TRP A 91 -8.34 49.95 7.76
C TRP A 91 -8.88 49.52 6.39
N ARG A 92 -9.56 48.37 6.29
CA ARG A 92 -10.22 47.95 5.04
C ARG A 92 -11.40 48.84 4.69
N CYS A 93 -12.16 49.29 5.67
CA CYS A 93 -13.24 50.27 5.45
C CYS A 93 -12.68 51.62 4.97
N GLN A 94 -11.49 52.02 5.43
CA GLN A 94 -10.79 53.22 4.97
C GLN A 94 -10.24 53.05 3.54
N GLU A 95 -9.66 51.89 3.21
CA GLU A 95 -9.20 51.56 1.86
C GLU A 95 -10.37 51.50 0.85
N MET A 96 -11.49 50.92 1.27
CA MET A 96 -12.72 50.90 0.47
C MET A 96 -13.22 52.32 0.21
N LEU A 97 -13.25 53.15 1.25
CA LEU A 97 -13.63 54.55 1.16
C LEU A 97 -12.70 55.37 0.25
N SER A 98 -11.38 55.15 0.31
CA SER A 98 -10.45 55.80 -0.61
C SER A 98 -10.63 55.30 -2.05
N ALA A 99 -10.80 54.00 -2.25
CA ALA A 99 -10.98 53.41 -3.57
C ALA A 99 -12.29 53.88 -4.23
N MET A 100 -13.38 54.04 -3.48
CA MET A 100 -14.62 54.62 -4.02
C MET A 100 -14.47 56.11 -4.33
N LYS A 101 -13.77 56.87 -3.49
CA LYS A 101 -13.47 58.28 -3.78
C LYS A 101 -12.69 58.42 -5.08
N GLU A 102 -11.71 57.54 -5.32
CA GLU A 102 -10.90 57.51 -6.55
C GLU A 102 -11.70 57.09 -7.79
N ALA A 103 -12.51 56.03 -7.68
CA ALA A 103 -13.38 55.57 -8.77
C ALA A 103 -14.45 56.62 -9.18
N GLU A 104 -14.82 57.52 -8.27
CA GLU A 104 -15.72 58.64 -8.53
C GLU A 104 -15.03 59.87 -9.16
N VAL A 105 -13.71 60.04 -8.99
CA VAL A 105 -12.97 61.14 -9.62
C VAL A 105 -13.06 61.07 -11.15
N GLU A 106 -13.21 59.87 -11.72
CA GLU A 106 -13.37 59.67 -13.16
C GLU A 106 -14.78 60.01 -13.69
N THR A 107 -15.80 60.15 -12.82
CA THR A 107 -17.20 60.43 -13.19
C THR A 107 -17.71 61.72 -12.57
N ARG A 108 -16.98 62.82 -12.76
CA ARG A 108 -17.44 64.15 -12.32
C ARG A 108 -18.67 64.63 -13.10
N ASN A 109 -19.78 64.84 -12.41
CA ASN A 109 -20.86 65.71 -12.90
C ASN A 109 -20.54 67.20 -12.63
N PHE A 110 -20.96 68.04 -13.59
CA PHE A 110 -20.59 69.44 -13.84
C PHE A 110 -20.74 70.47 -12.69
N LEU A 111 -21.17 70.09 -11.49
CA LEU A 111 -21.56 71.00 -10.40
C LEU A 111 -20.95 70.68 -9.03
N GLY A 112 -19.84 69.92 -8.98
CA GLY A 112 -18.91 69.97 -7.86
C GLY A 112 -19.44 69.57 -6.47
N SER A 113 -20.50 68.75 -6.36
CA SER A 113 -20.87 68.16 -5.08
C SER A 113 -20.00 66.94 -4.79
N TYR A 114 -19.41 66.91 -3.60
CA TYR A 114 -18.61 65.79 -3.12
C TYR A 114 -19.51 64.69 -2.53
N GLY A 115 -19.35 63.47 -3.04
CA GLY A 115 -19.78 62.22 -2.43
C GLY A 115 -21.11 61.69 -2.96
N SER A 116 -21.08 60.59 -3.71
CA SER A 116 -22.28 59.80 -3.93
C SER A 116 -22.87 59.30 -2.60
N ASP A 117 -24.13 58.84 -2.65
CA ASP A 117 -24.77 58.16 -1.53
C ASP A 117 -23.93 56.96 -1.02
N ALA A 118 -23.15 56.31 -1.89
CA ALA A 118 -22.24 55.23 -1.50
C ALA A 118 -21.02 55.75 -0.71
N VAL A 119 -20.34 56.81 -1.18
CA VAL A 119 -19.19 57.38 -0.46
C VAL A 119 -19.60 57.94 0.91
N SER A 120 -20.77 58.56 1.01
CA SER A 120 -21.30 59.03 2.30
C SER A 120 -21.63 57.87 3.25
N ALA A 121 -22.23 56.78 2.75
CA ALA A 121 -22.53 55.58 3.54
C ALA A 121 -21.26 54.95 4.13
N TRP A 122 -20.19 54.83 3.34
CA TRP A 122 -18.91 54.29 3.81
C TRP A 122 -18.15 55.25 4.72
N GLN A 123 -18.26 56.56 4.49
CA GLN A 123 -17.72 57.57 5.41
C GLN A 123 -18.42 57.46 6.79
N ASP A 124 -19.74 57.27 6.81
CA ASP A 124 -20.51 57.06 8.04
C ASP A 124 -20.14 55.76 8.76
N ILE A 125 -19.88 54.68 8.01
CA ILE A 125 -19.37 53.40 8.55
C ILE A 125 -18.02 53.61 9.24
N VAL A 126 -17.09 54.31 8.59
CA VAL A 126 -15.77 54.63 9.17
C VAL A 126 -15.91 55.48 10.43
N ASN A 127 -16.75 56.52 10.40
CA ASN A 127 -16.99 57.40 11.55
C ASN A 127 -17.58 56.63 12.75
N GLN A 128 -18.52 55.71 12.52
CA GLN A 128 -19.10 54.88 13.58
C GLN A 128 -18.11 53.85 14.14
N TYR A 129 -17.18 53.36 13.33
CA TYR A 129 -16.10 52.51 13.84
C TYR A 129 -15.11 53.27 14.72
N LEU A 130 -14.78 54.51 14.34
CA LEU A 130 -13.90 55.41 15.08
C LEU A 130 -14.55 55.89 16.39
N ASP A 131 -15.86 56.16 16.39
CA ASP A 131 -16.61 56.54 17.59
C ASP A 131 -16.47 55.47 18.68
N GLY A 132 -15.98 55.88 19.85
CA GLY A 132 -15.76 54.97 20.97
C GLY A 132 -14.76 53.83 20.70
N ARG A 133 -13.94 53.95 19.65
CA ARG A 133 -12.90 52.98 19.23
C ARG A 133 -13.42 51.56 19.08
N VAL A 134 -14.63 51.42 18.53
CA VAL A 134 -15.30 50.12 18.32
C VAL A 134 -14.46 49.20 17.43
N TYR A 135 -13.72 49.77 16.48
CA TYR A 135 -12.81 49.02 15.62
C TYR A 135 -11.75 48.24 16.39
N LEU A 136 -11.15 48.84 17.44
CA LEU A 136 -10.09 48.24 18.24
C LEU A 136 -10.66 47.07 19.06
N ALA A 137 -11.82 47.27 19.67
CA ALA A 137 -12.52 46.23 20.43
C ALA A 137 -12.80 44.98 19.57
N ARG A 138 -13.24 45.24 18.34
CA ARG A 138 -13.68 44.24 17.39
C ARG A 138 -12.47 43.55 16.72
N ALA A 139 -11.36 44.26 16.49
CA ALA A 139 -10.06 43.70 16.09
C ALA A 139 -9.46 42.80 17.18
N VAL A 140 -9.46 43.24 18.44
CA VAL A 140 -9.01 42.43 19.58
C VAL A 140 -9.85 41.16 19.69
N ARG A 141 -11.17 41.27 19.52
CA ARG A 141 -12.04 40.08 19.54
C ARG A 141 -11.68 39.08 18.44
N ALA A 142 -11.50 39.56 17.20
CA ALA A 142 -11.07 38.72 16.08
C ALA A 142 -9.72 38.05 16.35
N LEU A 143 -8.75 38.79 16.93
CA LEU A 143 -7.46 38.23 17.34
C LEU A 143 -7.63 37.12 18.39
N VAL A 144 -8.46 37.32 19.42
CA VAL A 144 -8.73 36.31 20.44
C VAL A 144 -9.37 35.06 19.84
N ASP A 145 -10.37 35.23 18.97
CA ASP A 145 -11.09 34.10 18.37
C ASP A 145 -10.19 33.31 17.40
N GLY A 146 -9.38 34.00 16.60
CA GLY A 146 -8.38 33.41 15.71
C GLY A 146 -7.34 32.57 16.48
N VAL A 147 -6.83 33.12 17.58
CA VAL A 147 -5.79 32.47 18.41
C VAL A 147 -6.35 31.32 19.24
N ARG A 148 -7.58 31.45 19.78
CA ARG A 148 -8.17 30.44 20.67
C ARG A 148 -8.87 29.30 19.94
N TYR A 149 -9.45 29.56 18.76
CA TYR A 149 -10.34 28.60 18.10
C TYR A 149 -9.94 28.31 16.67
N GLU A 150 -9.86 29.33 15.80
CA GLU A 150 -9.73 29.11 14.35
C GLU A 150 -8.41 28.43 14.00
N LEU A 151 -7.27 29.06 14.31
CA LEU A 151 -5.95 28.52 13.99
C LEU A 151 -5.71 27.15 14.66
N PRO A 152 -6.01 26.95 15.97
CA PRO A 152 -5.90 25.62 16.58
C PRO A 152 -6.81 24.55 15.96
N SER A 153 -8.01 24.91 15.50
CA SER A 153 -8.91 23.95 14.82
C SER A 153 -8.36 23.52 13.47
N LEU A 154 -7.81 24.45 12.69
CA LEU A 154 -7.18 24.17 11.41
C LEU A 154 -5.93 23.31 11.57
N LEU A 155 -5.09 23.60 12.57
CA LEU A 155 -3.91 22.79 12.88
C LEU A 155 -4.29 21.35 13.27
N ARG A 156 -5.35 21.17 14.07
CA ARG A 156 -5.87 19.82 14.40
C ARG A 156 -6.41 19.09 13.19
N SER A 157 -7.15 19.79 12.33
CA SER A 157 -7.68 19.22 11.08
C SER A 157 -6.55 18.74 10.17
N LEU A 158 -5.48 19.53 10.04
CA LEU A 158 -4.31 19.16 9.26
C LEU A 158 -3.58 17.93 9.84
N ALA A 159 -3.35 17.91 11.16
CA ALA A 159 -2.74 16.77 11.83
C ALA A 159 -3.57 15.47 11.66
N SER A 160 -4.90 15.58 11.72
CA SER A 160 -5.80 14.45 11.47
C SER A 160 -5.73 13.95 10.02
N ALA A 161 -5.63 14.86 9.05
CA ALA A 161 -5.45 14.50 7.64
C ALA A 161 -4.09 13.80 7.43
N ASP A 162 -3.01 14.30 8.04
CA ASP A 162 -1.69 13.69 7.99
C ASP A 162 -1.67 12.27 8.57
N ALA A 163 -2.30 12.07 9.72
CA ALA A 163 -2.44 10.74 10.32
C ALA A 163 -3.21 9.77 9.40
N SER A 164 -4.23 10.27 8.70
CA SER A 164 -5.02 9.47 7.76
C SER A 164 -4.21 9.08 6.52
N VAL A 165 -3.46 10.02 5.94
CA VAL A 165 -2.56 9.76 4.80
C VAL A 165 -1.46 8.76 5.18
N ALA A 166 -0.82 8.93 6.35
CA ALA A 166 0.22 8.02 6.82
C ALA A 166 -0.32 6.61 7.10
N ARG A 167 -1.55 6.49 7.64
CA ARG A 167 -2.22 5.21 7.85
C ARG A 167 -2.51 4.51 6.52
N LEU A 168 -3.08 5.22 5.54
CA LEU A 168 -3.37 4.67 4.22
C LEU A 168 -2.09 4.21 3.52
N ALA A 169 -1.02 5.00 3.56
CA ALA A 169 0.27 4.62 2.97
C ALA A 169 0.85 3.33 3.58
N ARG A 170 0.67 3.10 4.88
CA ARG A 170 1.09 1.85 5.54
C ARG A 170 0.25 0.66 5.05
N VAL A 171 -1.07 0.83 4.97
CA VAL A 171 -1.98 -0.22 4.48
C VAL A 171 -1.69 -0.57 3.03
N GLU A 172 -1.47 0.42 2.17
CA GLU A 172 -1.04 0.24 0.78
C GLU A 172 0.26 -0.55 0.69
N SER A 173 1.26 -0.23 1.52
CA SER A 173 2.54 -0.95 1.54
C SER A 173 2.38 -2.40 1.98
N THR A 174 1.58 -2.67 3.02
CA THR A 174 1.31 -4.04 3.45
C THR A 174 0.53 -4.84 2.40
N ALA A 175 -0.47 -4.21 1.77
CA ALA A 175 -1.25 -4.82 0.70
C ALA A 175 -0.37 -5.13 -0.51
N ALA A 176 0.55 -4.23 -0.90
CA ALA A 176 1.51 -4.46 -1.98
C ALA A 176 2.43 -5.66 -1.70
N ALA A 177 2.89 -5.81 -0.45
CA ALA A 177 3.68 -6.97 -0.04
C ALA A 177 2.86 -8.27 -0.11
N ASP A 178 1.61 -8.25 0.34
CA ASP A 178 0.70 -9.39 0.27
C ASP A 178 0.34 -9.76 -1.18
N ILE A 179 0.10 -8.79 -2.05
CA ILE A 179 -0.11 -8.98 -3.50
C ILE A 179 1.11 -9.68 -4.11
N ALA A 180 2.32 -9.19 -3.84
CA ALA A 180 3.55 -9.80 -4.34
C ALA A 180 3.71 -11.23 -3.82
N ARG A 181 3.39 -11.49 -2.55
CA ARG A 181 3.42 -12.83 -1.95
C ARG A 181 2.44 -13.77 -2.65
N PHE A 182 1.18 -13.38 -2.83
CA PHE A 182 0.18 -14.23 -3.49
C PHE A 182 0.53 -14.51 -4.96
N ARG A 183 1.03 -13.51 -5.69
CA ARG A 183 1.50 -13.68 -7.08
C ARG A 183 2.69 -14.64 -7.15
N LYS A 184 3.66 -14.52 -6.24
CA LYS A 184 4.80 -15.44 -6.15
C LYS A 184 4.34 -16.87 -5.84
N GLU A 185 3.48 -17.04 -4.84
CA GLU A 185 2.93 -18.34 -4.48
C GLU A 185 2.12 -19.00 -5.60
N TYR A 186 1.43 -18.21 -6.43
CA TYR A 186 0.74 -18.70 -7.61
C TYR A 186 1.72 -19.23 -8.66
N VAL A 187 2.78 -18.48 -8.96
CA VAL A 187 3.83 -18.93 -9.90
C VAL A 187 4.57 -20.15 -9.37
N GLU A 188 4.93 -20.19 -8.08
CA GLU A 188 5.58 -21.33 -7.45
C GLU A 188 4.69 -22.58 -7.41
N MET A 189 3.37 -22.40 -7.21
CA MET A 189 2.44 -23.52 -7.30
C MET A 189 2.30 -24.01 -8.74
N GLY A 190 2.25 -23.11 -9.72
CA GLY A 190 2.24 -23.47 -11.13
C GLY A 190 3.50 -24.21 -11.58
N SER A 191 4.67 -23.75 -11.13
CA SER A 191 5.95 -24.35 -11.51
C SER A 191 6.14 -25.77 -10.95
N ARG A 192 5.55 -26.10 -9.79
CA ARG A 192 5.50 -27.49 -9.29
C ARG A 192 4.84 -28.46 -10.26
N PHE A 193 3.89 -27.96 -11.06
CA PHE A 193 3.20 -28.73 -12.09
C PHE A 193 3.82 -28.53 -13.49
N GLY A 194 4.94 -27.82 -13.61
CA GLY A 194 5.56 -27.50 -14.91
C GLY A 194 4.74 -26.51 -15.75
N LEU A 195 3.84 -25.74 -15.14
CA LEU A 195 3.02 -24.74 -15.83
C LEU A 195 3.72 -23.38 -15.84
N THR A 196 3.75 -22.74 -17.02
CA THR A 196 4.11 -21.33 -17.16
C THR A 196 2.84 -20.49 -17.03
N LEU A 197 2.56 -20.04 -15.81
CA LEU A 197 1.36 -19.26 -15.51
C LEU A 197 1.63 -17.75 -15.59
N ASN A 198 0.79 -17.02 -16.31
CA ASN A 198 0.85 -15.56 -16.38
C ASN A 198 0.11 -14.92 -15.20
N VAL A 199 0.74 -13.92 -14.60
CA VAL A 199 0.20 -13.20 -13.43
C VAL A 199 -0.81 -12.10 -13.84
N SER A 200 -0.70 -11.61 -15.08
CA SER A 200 -1.59 -10.57 -15.64
C SER A 200 -3.02 -11.04 -15.91
N ASP A 201 -3.28 -12.34 -15.78
CA ASP A 201 -4.57 -12.96 -16.06
C ASP A 201 -5.58 -12.90 -14.89
N GLY A 202 -5.16 -12.41 -13.72
CA GLY A 202 -5.97 -12.33 -12.50
C GLY A 202 -6.96 -11.16 -12.52
N GLY A 203 -8.13 -11.32 -13.12
CA GLY A 203 -9.24 -10.37 -13.02
C GLY A 203 -10.24 -10.75 -11.92
N VAL A 204 -10.78 -9.74 -11.22
CA VAL A 204 -11.90 -9.94 -10.27
C VAL A 204 -13.13 -10.40 -11.07
N GLY A 205 -13.58 -11.65 -10.85
CA GLY A 205 -14.71 -12.26 -11.57
C GLY A 205 -14.33 -13.27 -12.66
N ARG A 206 -13.04 -13.59 -12.81
CA ARG A 206 -12.60 -14.73 -13.63
C ARG A 206 -12.92 -16.04 -12.92
N ASP A 207 -13.33 -17.06 -13.67
CA ASP A 207 -13.43 -18.43 -13.16
C ASP A 207 -12.08 -19.15 -13.26
N ALA A 208 -11.91 -20.23 -12.48
CA ALA A 208 -10.75 -21.12 -12.57
C ALA A 208 -10.64 -21.92 -13.89
N SER A 209 -11.27 -21.47 -14.99
CA SER A 209 -11.32 -22.16 -16.27
C SER A 209 -9.94 -22.26 -16.90
N VAL A 210 -9.14 -21.20 -16.88
CA VAL A 210 -7.83 -21.20 -17.52
C VAL A 210 -6.83 -22.08 -16.78
N GLU A 211 -6.89 -22.10 -15.46
CA GLU A 211 -6.10 -23.01 -14.64
C GLU A 211 -6.54 -24.47 -14.86
N ARG A 212 -7.83 -24.74 -15.02
CA ARG A 212 -8.35 -26.07 -15.38
C ARG A 212 -7.90 -26.50 -16.77
N ASP A 213 -8.00 -25.62 -17.76
CA ASP A 213 -7.61 -25.90 -19.13
C ASP A 213 -6.11 -26.19 -19.22
N ALA A 214 -5.29 -25.38 -18.52
CA ALA A 214 -3.85 -25.61 -18.43
C ALA A 214 -3.50 -26.96 -17.77
N LEU A 215 -4.18 -27.32 -16.68
CA LEU A 215 -4.00 -28.61 -16.02
C LEU A 215 -4.49 -29.80 -16.87
N SER A 216 -5.56 -29.63 -17.64
CA SER A 216 -6.02 -30.66 -18.59
C SER A 216 -5.06 -30.83 -19.78
N ALA A 217 -4.46 -29.75 -20.26
CA ALA A 217 -3.43 -29.80 -21.29
C ALA A 217 -2.15 -30.48 -20.78
N LEU A 218 -1.84 -30.31 -19.49
CA LEU A 218 -0.79 -31.06 -18.82
C LEU A 218 -1.13 -32.55 -18.71
N ALA A 219 -2.36 -32.89 -18.30
CA ALA A 219 -2.84 -34.27 -18.26
C ALA A 219 -2.67 -34.99 -19.60
N ALA A 220 -2.98 -34.31 -20.72
CA ALA A 220 -2.79 -34.86 -22.06
C ALA A 220 -1.33 -35.16 -22.42
N LYS A 221 -0.35 -34.50 -21.76
CA LYS A 221 1.09 -34.74 -21.95
C LYS A 221 1.66 -35.80 -21.01
N VAL A 222 0.92 -36.21 -19.97
CA VAL A 222 1.39 -37.19 -18.98
C VAL A 222 1.87 -38.49 -19.61
N PRO A 223 1.18 -39.11 -20.59
CA PRO A 223 1.69 -40.32 -21.24
C PRO A 223 3.08 -40.13 -21.87
N ALA A 224 3.32 -39.02 -22.57
CA ALA A 224 4.61 -38.73 -23.16
C ALA A 224 5.72 -38.51 -22.12
N VAL A 225 5.39 -37.87 -20.99
CA VAL A 225 6.32 -37.67 -19.87
C VAL A 225 6.68 -39.01 -19.20
N LEU A 226 5.70 -39.89 -18.99
CA LEU A 226 5.93 -41.23 -18.45
C LEU A 226 6.82 -42.08 -19.37
N GLU A 227 6.60 -41.97 -20.68
CA GLU A 227 7.39 -42.65 -21.69
C GLU A 227 8.84 -42.13 -21.71
N GLN A 228 9.04 -40.81 -21.64
CA GLN A 228 10.36 -40.21 -21.55
C GLN A 228 11.07 -40.58 -20.24
N ALA A 229 10.34 -40.59 -19.12
CA ALA A 229 10.87 -41.05 -17.83
C ALA A 229 11.33 -42.50 -17.92
N LEU A 230 10.53 -43.38 -18.54
CA LEU A 230 10.91 -44.78 -18.75
C LEU A 230 12.15 -44.92 -19.65
N LEU A 231 12.24 -44.17 -20.74
CA LEU A 231 13.43 -44.18 -21.61
C LEU A 231 14.69 -43.68 -20.90
N SER A 232 14.54 -42.71 -20.00
CA SER A 232 15.67 -42.20 -19.20
C SER A 232 16.07 -43.14 -18.06
N ALA A 233 15.10 -43.86 -17.49
CA ALA A 233 15.30 -44.78 -16.37
C ALA A 233 15.80 -46.15 -16.84
N LEU A 234 15.38 -46.60 -18.03
CA LEU A 234 15.83 -47.84 -18.69
C LEU A 234 16.80 -47.51 -19.83
N ASP A 235 17.82 -46.71 -19.54
CA ASP A 235 18.92 -46.44 -20.45
C ASP A 235 19.74 -47.72 -20.79
N GLU A 236 20.74 -47.60 -21.67
CA GLU A 236 21.57 -48.76 -22.07
C GLU A 236 22.22 -49.44 -20.86
N ARG A 237 22.68 -48.67 -19.87
CA ARG A 237 23.38 -49.20 -18.70
C ARG A 237 22.44 -50.00 -17.81
N THR A 238 21.27 -49.47 -17.50
CA THR A 238 20.24 -50.14 -16.68
C THR A 238 19.65 -51.36 -17.38
N ARG A 239 19.50 -51.34 -18.71
CA ARG A 239 19.06 -52.52 -19.47
C ARG A 239 20.09 -53.65 -19.45
N VAL A 240 21.36 -53.32 -19.68
CA VAL A 240 22.45 -54.31 -19.57
C VAL A 240 22.50 -54.87 -18.15
N ALA A 241 22.38 -54.01 -17.13
CA ALA A 241 22.31 -54.44 -15.73
C ALA A 241 21.10 -55.35 -15.46
N ALA A 242 19.91 -55.00 -15.97
CA ALA A 242 18.70 -55.81 -15.83
C ALA A 242 18.83 -57.18 -16.51
N ALA A 243 19.32 -57.23 -17.75
CA ALA A 243 19.53 -58.49 -18.49
C ALA A 243 20.59 -59.38 -17.82
N SER A 244 21.67 -58.76 -17.34
CA SER A 244 22.75 -59.40 -16.60
C SER A 244 22.28 -59.97 -15.26
N ALA A 245 21.39 -59.27 -14.56
CA ALA A 245 20.78 -59.73 -13.33
C ALA A 245 19.73 -60.84 -13.58
N MET A 246 18.89 -60.72 -14.62
CA MET A 246 17.93 -61.75 -15.04
C MET A 246 18.62 -63.08 -15.39
N ALA A 247 19.73 -63.02 -16.12
CA ALA A 247 20.52 -64.19 -16.49
C ALA A 247 21.10 -64.92 -15.25
N ARG A 248 21.36 -64.17 -14.16
CA ARG A 248 21.82 -64.72 -12.88
C ARG A 248 20.68 -65.22 -11.99
N TYR A 249 19.52 -64.57 -12.06
CA TYR A 249 18.36 -64.83 -11.21
C TYR A 249 17.62 -66.13 -11.58
N GLY A 250 17.60 -66.51 -12.86
CA GLY A 250 17.03 -67.79 -13.31
C GLY A 250 15.50 -67.91 -13.19
N HIS A 251 14.80 -66.85 -12.77
CA HIS A 251 13.34 -66.73 -12.77
C HIS A 251 12.87 -65.75 -13.86
N PRO A 252 11.69 -65.97 -14.47
CA PRO A 252 11.15 -65.07 -15.47
C PRO A 252 10.68 -63.76 -14.81
N LEU A 253 11.20 -62.63 -15.30
CA LEU A 253 10.77 -61.27 -14.97
C LEU A 253 10.03 -60.68 -16.18
N PRO A 254 8.78 -61.12 -16.42
CA PRO A 254 8.08 -60.90 -17.68
C PRO A 254 7.74 -59.43 -17.93
N VAL A 255 7.50 -58.62 -16.91
CA VAL A 255 7.15 -57.20 -17.09
C VAL A 255 8.39 -56.40 -17.45
N LEU A 256 9.48 -56.53 -16.70
CA LEU A 256 10.74 -55.83 -16.94
C LEU A 256 11.38 -56.27 -18.26
N SER A 257 11.37 -57.58 -18.59
CA SER A 257 11.83 -58.09 -19.89
C SER A 257 11.06 -57.45 -21.05
N TRP A 258 9.74 -57.34 -20.91
CA TRP A 258 8.88 -56.73 -21.92
C TRP A 258 9.22 -55.25 -22.16
N PHE A 259 9.49 -54.48 -21.09
CA PHE A 259 9.88 -53.07 -21.23
C PHE A 259 11.29 -52.92 -21.82
N CYS A 260 12.27 -53.73 -21.39
CA CYS A 260 13.65 -53.68 -21.90
C CYS A 260 13.71 -53.94 -23.42
N GLU A 261 13.00 -54.95 -23.92
CA GLU A 261 12.93 -55.27 -25.35
C GLU A 261 12.32 -54.13 -26.18
N ARG A 262 11.42 -53.31 -25.60
CA ARG A 262 10.76 -52.22 -26.33
C ARG A 262 11.49 -50.89 -26.33
N VAL A 263 12.37 -50.66 -25.37
CA VAL A 263 13.28 -49.52 -25.44
C VAL A 263 14.28 -49.69 -26.60
N GLU A 264 14.65 -50.94 -26.93
CA GLU A 264 15.55 -51.28 -28.05
C GLU A 264 14.93 -51.00 -29.43
N ASP A 265 13.64 -51.30 -29.60
CA ASP A 265 12.93 -51.14 -30.87
C ASP A 265 12.54 -49.69 -31.22
N ARG A 266 12.86 -48.71 -30.37
CA ARG A 266 12.50 -47.27 -30.51
C ARG A 266 11.03 -47.06 -30.90
N LEU A 267 10.13 -47.25 -29.93
CA LEU A 267 8.75 -46.71 -29.90
C LEU A 267 7.92 -46.87 -31.19
N MET A 268 7.62 -48.11 -31.56
CA MET A 268 6.54 -48.41 -32.53
C MET A 268 5.32 -49.01 -31.84
N SER A 269 4.15 -48.87 -32.48
CA SER A 269 2.85 -49.33 -31.97
C SER A 269 2.88 -50.78 -31.50
N VAL A 270 2.27 -51.04 -30.35
CA VAL A 270 2.30 -52.36 -29.71
C VAL A 270 1.36 -53.32 -30.45
N SER A 271 1.85 -54.48 -30.87
CA SER A 271 1.01 -55.54 -31.44
C SER A 271 0.14 -56.21 -30.37
N SER A 272 -1.09 -56.58 -30.73
CA SER A 272 -2.08 -57.20 -29.83
C SER A 272 -1.55 -58.48 -29.15
N GLU A 273 -0.78 -59.30 -29.87
CA GLU A 273 -0.15 -60.53 -29.33
C GLU A 273 0.82 -60.25 -28.18
N ARG A 274 1.59 -59.16 -28.27
CA ARG A 274 2.59 -58.78 -27.26
C ARG A 274 1.98 -58.04 -26.07
N LEU A 275 0.87 -57.33 -26.27
CA LEU A 275 0.04 -56.85 -25.16
C LEU A 275 -0.54 -58.01 -24.36
N GLY A 276 -0.88 -59.12 -25.03
CA GLY A 276 -1.33 -60.34 -24.38
C GLY A 276 -0.31 -60.95 -23.42
N ALA A 277 0.98 -60.90 -23.75
CA ALA A 277 2.06 -61.37 -22.88
C ALA A 277 2.19 -60.51 -21.60
N LEU A 278 2.15 -59.18 -21.74
CA LEU A 278 2.17 -58.26 -20.60
C LEU A 278 0.89 -58.40 -19.73
N ALA A 279 -0.27 -58.53 -20.36
CA ALA A 279 -1.55 -58.75 -19.68
C ALA A 279 -1.52 -60.06 -18.87
N SER A 280 -1.04 -61.15 -19.48
CA SER A 280 -0.89 -62.44 -18.81
C SER A 280 0.08 -62.38 -17.63
N ALA A 281 1.16 -61.60 -17.74
CA ALA A 281 2.13 -61.43 -16.66
C ALA A 281 1.56 -60.69 -15.45
N ILE A 282 0.67 -59.71 -15.68
CA ILE A 282 0.07 -58.88 -14.65
C ILE A 282 -1.29 -59.46 -14.16
N GLY A 283 -1.79 -60.52 -14.82
CA GLY A 283 -3.07 -61.15 -14.48
C GLY A 283 -4.30 -60.39 -14.98
N LEU A 284 -4.18 -59.69 -16.11
CA LEU A 284 -5.23 -58.91 -16.76
C LEU A 284 -5.71 -59.54 -18.07
N GLU A 285 -6.94 -59.27 -18.46
CA GLU A 285 -7.43 -59.59 -19.80
C GLU A 285 -6.85 -58.62 -20.84
N VAL A 286 -6.53 -59.11 -22.04
CA VAL A 286 -5.89 -58.32 -23.11
C VAL A 286 -6.69 -57.07 -23.48
N GLY A 287 -8.03 -57.13 -23.38
CA GLY A 287 -8.93 -55.99 -23.62
C GLY A 287 -8.84 -54.88 -22.57
N ALA A 288 -8.29 -55.15 -21.37
CA ALA A 288 -8.16 -54.16 -20.30
C ALA A 288 -6.97 -53.21 -20.50
N LEU A 289 -5.98 -53.57 -21.34
CA LEU A 289 -4.81 -52.75 -21.66
C LEU A 289 -5.04 -51.80 -22.86
N GLY A 290 -6.12 -52.00 -23.60
CA GLY A 290 -6.47 -51.22 -24.82
C GLY A 290 -5.65 -51.65 -26.04
N GLU A 291 -6.31 -51.77 -27.20
CA GLU A 291 -5.77 -52.44 -28.40
C GLU A 291 -4.66 -51.67 -29.15
N SER A 292 -4.34 -50.43 -28.75
CA SER A 292 -3.34 -49.58 -29.44
C SER A 292 -2.71 -48.54 -28.50
N SER A 293 -2.34 -48.96 -27.30
CA SER A 293 -1.79 -48.07 -26.27
C SER A 293 -0.29 -47.85 -26.49
N SER A 294 0.17 -46.60 -26.56
CA SER A 294 1.61 -46.30 -26.44
C SER A 294 2.12 -46.74 -25.07
N ILE A 295 3.44 -46.90 -24.93
CA ILE A 295 4.06 -47.31 -23.65
C ILE A 295 3.68 -46.34 -22.52
N GLY A 296 3.64 -45.03 -22.81
CA GLY A 296 3.15 -44.03 -21.88
C GLY A 296 1.71 -44.23 -21.40
N VAL A 297 0.82 -44.70 -22.28
CA VAL A 297 -0.58 -45.00 -21.93
C VAL A 297 -0.69 -46.26 -21.07
N LEU A 298 0.17 -47.26 -21.27
CA LEU A 298 0.24 -48.44 -20.42
C LEU A 298 0.74 -48.09 -19.00
N LEU A 299 1.78 -47.26 -18.90
CA LEU A 299 2.33 -46.79 -17.61
C LEU A 299 1.36 -45.91 -16.80
N ARG A 300 0.32 -45.37 -17.43
CA ARG A 300 -0.80 -44.70 -16.76
C ARG A 300 -1.53 -45.64 -15.81
N GLN A 301 -1.63 -46.92 -16.18
CA GLN A 301 -2.34 -47.92 -15.39
C GLN A 301 -1.54 -48.26 -14.13
N LEU A 302 -2.22 -48.20 -12.98
CA LEU A 302 -1.59 -48.47 -11.68
C LEU A 302 -0.97 -49.87 -11.63
N GLN A 303 -1.66 -50.87 -12.19
CA GLN A 303 -1.25 -52.28 -12.16
C GLN A 303 0.05 -52.53 -12.94
N VAL A 304 0.19 -51.92 -14.12
CA VAL A 304 1.41 -52.02 -14.95
C VAL A 304 2.59 -51.37 -14.24
N ARG A 305 2.40 -50.16 -13.69
CA ARG A 305 3.47 -49.46 -12.96
C ARG A 305 3.88 -50.20 -11.69
N SER A 306 2.92 -50.73 -10.92
CA SER A 306 3.24 -51.47 -9.71
C SER A 306 3.97 -52.77 -10.00
N ALA A 307 3.62 -53.47 -11.08
CA ALA A 307 4.31 -54.69 -11.48
C ALA A 307 5.75 -54.41 -11.95
N LEU A 308 5.96 -53.34 -12.73
CA LEU A 308 7.29 -52.92 -13.13
C LEU A 308 8.17 -52.53 -11.93
N LEU A 309 7.63 -51.75 -10.98
CA LEU A 309 8.35 -51.37 -9.77
C LEU A 309 8.67 -52.59 -8.89
N ALA A 310 7.73 -53.52 -8.74
CA ALA A 310 7.94 -54.74 -7.97
C ALA A 310 9.06 -55.61 -8.56
N GLU A 311 9.10 -55.80 -9.88
CA GLU A 311 10.16 -56.55 -10.54
C GLU A 311 11.53 -55.83 -10.47
N LEU A 312 11.55 -54.49 -10.55
CA LEU A 312 12.79 -53.72 -10.34
C LEU A 312 13.34 -53.87 -8.90
N ASP A 313 12.46 -53.82 -7.90
CA ASP A 313 12.83 -53.96 -6.50
C ASP A 313 13.22 -55.42 -6.16
N GLU A 314 12.59 -56.40 -6.80
CA GLU A 314 12.97 -57.82 -6.71
C GLU A 314 14.39 -58.05 -7.21
N VAL A 315 14.74 -57.49 -8.38
CA VAL A 315 16.11 -57.57 -8.92
C VAL A 315 17.10 -56.83 -8.01
N HIS A 316 16.74 -55.65 -7.53
CA HIS A 316 17.58 -54.89 -6.60
C HIS A 316 17.86 -55.69 -5.31
N GLY A 317 16.83 -56.29 -4.71
CA GLY A 317 16.96 -57.11 -3.51
C GLY A 317 17.83 -58.35 -3.71
N PHE A 318 17.72 -59.00 -4.87
CA PHE A 318 18.59 -60.12 -5.23
C PHE A 318 20.06 -59.70 -5.37
N LEU A 319 20.34 -58.54 -5.98
CA LEU A 319 21.70 -58.03 -6.10
C LEU A 319 22.29 -57.66 -4.73
N ASP A 320 21.48 -57.12 -3.80
CA ASP A 320 21.92 -56.87 -2.42
C ASP A 320 22.25 -58.17 -1.68
N GLU A 321 21.43 -59.21 -1.82
CA GLU A 321 21.70 -60.53 -1.23
C GLU A 321 22.98 -61.14 -1.82
N LEU A 322 23.17 -61.05 -3.14
CA LEU A 322 24.35 -61.53 -3.83
C LEU A 322 25.61 -60.77 -3.41
N MET A 323 25.53 -59.45 -3.22
CA MET A 323 26.63 -58.66 -2.67
C MET A 323 27.02 -59.13 -1.26
N GLY A 324 26.04 -59.38 -0.39
CA GLY A 324 26.27 -59.91 0.95
C GLY A 324 26.97 -61.27 0.93
N GLN A 325 26.46 -62.20 0.10
CA GLN A 325 27.07 -63.53 -0.06
C GLN A 325 28.51 -63.47 -0.59
N VAL A 326 28.80 -62.59 -1.56
CA VAL A 326 30.17 -62.41 -2.10
C VAL A 326 31.10 -61.77 -1.06
N GLN A 327 30.61 -60.83 -0.26
CA GLN A 327 31.39 -60.21 0.82
C GLN A 327 31.71 -61.21 1.94
N GLU A 328 30.74 -62.03 2.35
CA GLU A 328 30.94 -63.09 3.33
C GLU A 328 31.98 -64.12 2.86
N VAL A 329 31.85 -64.59 1.61
CA VAL A 329 32.80 -65.54 1.00
C VAL A 329 34.20 -64.96 0.85
N LYS A 330 34.34 -63.65 0.58
CA LYS A 330 35.63 -62.95 0.49
C LYS A 330 36.23 -62.59 1.86
N ALA A 331 35.41 -62.47 2.90
CA ALA A 331 35.86 -62.16 4.27
C ALA A 331 36.21 -63.43 5.07
N SER A 332 35.61 -64.58 4.76
CA SER A 332 35.97 -65.86 5.36
C SER A 332 37.20 -66.46 4.66
N ASP A 333 38.38 -66.36 5.29
CA ASP A 333 39.59 -67.13 4.89
C ASP A 333 39.37 -68.65 5.02
N ASP A 334 38.44 -69.05 5.88
CA ASP A 334 38.06 -70.45 6.07
C ASP A 334 37.11 -70.90 4.96
N ARG A 335 37.65 -71.74 4.08
CA ARG A 335 36.91 -72.54 3.09
C ARG A 335 35.95 -73.50 3.79
N VAL A 336 34.89 -73.01 4.39
CA VAL A 336 33.83 -73.84 4.94
C VAL A 336 33.15 -74.55 3.76
N ALA A 337 33.24 -75.87 3.80
CA ALA A 337 32.93 -76.82 2.74
C ALA A 337 31.43 -76.96 2.40
N SER A 338 30.63 -75.91 2.51
CA SER A 338 29.18 -76.02 2.24
C SER A 338 28.85 -75.99 0.75
N SER A 339 29.72 -75.47 -0.13
CA SER A 339 29.68 -75.74 -1.58
C SER A 339 30.92 -75.16 -2.29
N ILE A 340 31.93 -75.99 -2.60
CA ILE A 340 33.12 -75.59 -3.37
C ILE A 340 32.74 -74.96 -4.72
N LEU A 341 31.64 -75.44 -5.33
CA LEU A 341 31.15 -74.94 -6.61
C LEU A 341 30.50 -73.55 -6.48
N LEU A 342 29.83 -73.25 -5.38
CA LEU A 342 29.24 -71.94 -5.12
C LEU A 342 30.34 -70.91 -4.84
N SER A 343 31.33 -71.26 -4.00
CA SER A 343 32.48 -70.41 -3.73
C SER A 343 33.30 -70.13 -5.01
N GLN A 344 33.50 -71.12 -5.89
CA GLN A 344 34.17 -70.91 -7.18
C GLN A 344 33.40 -69.98 -8.12
N ARG A 345 32.05 -70.11 -8.18
CA ARG A 345 31.19 -69.23 -8.99
C ARG A 345 31.15 -67.79 -8.47
N LEU A 346 31.09 -67.61 -7.15
CA LEU A 346 31.03 -66.28 -6.53
C LEU A 346 32.40 -65.58 -6.51
N ASN A 347 33.51 -66.33 -6.54
CA ASN A 347 34.86 -65.76 -6.66
C ASN A 347 35.14 -65.11 -8.03
N SER A 348 34.46 -65.55 -9.09
CA SER A 348 34.55 -64.92 -10.42
C SER A 348 33.69 -63.66 -10.56
N VAL A 349 32.85 -63.33 -9.57
CA VAL A 349 32.00 -62.14 -9.61
C VAL A 349 32.75 -60.96 -8.99
N SER A 350 32.85 -59.86 -9.74
CA SER A 350 33.39 -58.62 -9.20
C SER A 350 32.33 -57.92 -8.35
N LEU A 351 32.73 -57.41 -7.18
CA LEU A 351 31.81 -56.68 -6.29
C LEU A 351 31.44 -55.32 -6.88
N ASP A 352 32.36 -54.71 -7.62
CA ASP A 352 32.18 -53.39 -8.20
C ASP A 352 31.14 -53.42 -9.33
N GLU A 353 31.15 -54.43 -10.21
CA GLU A 353 30.13 -54.54 -11.28
C GLU A 353 28.73 -54.78 -10.70
N VAL A 354 28.60 -55.63 -9.66
CA VAL A 354 27.30 -55.88 -9.02
C VAL A 354 26.79 -54.63 -8.29
N ALA A 355 27.67 -53.88 -7.64
CA ALA A 355 27.30 -52.62 -6.99
C ALA A 355 26.82 -51.58 -8.02
N GLU A 356 27.50 -51.48 -9.16
CA GLU A 356 27.10 -50.59 -10.25
C GLU A 356 25.74 -50.98 -10.87
N GLU A 357 25.50 -52.27 -11.09
CA GLU A 357 24.21 -52.79 -11.60
C GLU A 357 23.07 -52.49 -10.63
N ARG A 358 23.29 -52.70 -9.33
CA ARG A 358 22.33 -52.37 -8.27
C ARG A 358 22.02 -50.88 -8.25
N ASP A 359 23.05 -50.04 -8.22
CA ASP A 359 22.89 -48.59 -8.15
C ASP A 359 22.13 -48.04 -9.37
N ALA A 360 22.37 -48.62 -10.55
CA ALA A 360 21.63 -48.29 -11.77
C ALA A 360 20.13 -48.61 -11.64
N LEU A 361 19.77 -49.79 -11.14
CA LEU A 361 18.37 -50.19 -10.92
C LEU A 361 17.70 -49.37 -9.81
N ALA A 362 18.43 -49.00 -8.76
CA ALA A 362 17.93 -48.11 -7.70
C ALA A 362 17.59 -46.71 -8.24
N VAL A 363 18.39 -46.19 -9.17
CA VAL A 363 18.11 -44.92 -9.85
C VAL A 363 16.85 -45.02 -10.70
N ALA A 364 16.66 -46.15 -11.41
CA ALA A 364 15.46 -46.40 -12.21
C ALA A 364 14.19 -46.46 -11.33
N SER A 365 14.18 -47.23 -10.24
CA SER A 365 13.04 -47.27 -9.30
C SER A 365 12.72 -45.88 -8.73
N ARG A 366 13.73 -45.12 -8.28
CA ARG A 366 13.53 -43.75 -7.76
C ARG A 366 12.95 -42.80 -8.80
N ALA A 367 13.31 -42.94 -10.07
CA ALA A 367 12.77 -42.11 -11.15
C ALA A 367 11.25 -42.30 -11.29
N PHE A 368 10.75 -43.54 -11.24
CA PHE A 368 9.31 -43.84 -11.31
C PHE A 368 8.54 -43.49 -10.03
N GLU A 369 9.22 -43.46 -8.88
CA GLU A 369 8.65 -43.09 -7.59
C GLU A 369 8.68 -41.58 -7.29
N ALA A 370 9.27 -40.79 -8.19
CA ALA A 370 9.40 -39.35 -8.04
C ALA A 370 8.04 -38.68 -7.75
N LYS A 371 8.07 -37.69 -6.86
CA LYS A 371 6.87 -37.00 -6.38
C LYS A 371 6.10 -36.34 -7.53
N GLU A 372 6.83 -35.82 -8.50
CA GLU A 372 6.35 -35.15 -9.70
C GLU A 372 5.52 -36.11 -10.56
N ILE A 373 5.98 -37.34 -10.76
CA ILE A 373 5.25 -38.37 -11.53
C ILE A 373 3.97 -38.76 -10.80
N LYS A 374 4.03 -38.97 -9.48
CA LYS A 374 2.85 -39.27 -8.66
C LYS A 374 1.79 -38.16 -8.72
N GLU A 375 2.21 -36.89 -8.65
CA GLU A 375 1.31 -35.75 -8.76
C GLU A 375 0.70 -35.60 -10.17
N LEU A 376 1.48 -35.81 -11.23
CA LEU A 376 0.99 -35.81 -12.62
C LEU A 376 -0.05 -36.91 -12.89
N LEU A 377 0.16 -38.11 -12.33
CA LEU A 377 -0.80 -39.21 -12.41
C LEU A 377 -2.10 -38.92 -11.66
N LEU A 378 -2.04 -38.14 -10.57
CA LEU A 378 -3.24 -37.69 -9.85
C LEU A 378 -4.03 -36.63 -10.64
N ILE A 379 -3.33 -35.73 -11.36
CA ILE A 379 -3.93 -34.75 -12.29
C ILE A 379 -4.68 -35.49 -13.41
N ASP A 380 -4.05 -36.50 -13.98
CA ASP A 380 -4.61 -37.25 -15.10
C ASP A 380 -5.71 -38.25 -14.70
N GLY A 381 -5.66 -38.82 -13.49
CA GLY A 381 -6.61 -39.82 -13.02
C GLY A 381 -7.88 -39.27 -12.35
N SER A 382 -7.89 -38.01 -11.88
CA SER A 382 -9.02 -37.47 -11.11
C SER A 382 -9.40 -36.04 -11.51
N PRO A 383 -10.55 -35.82 -12.18
CA PRO A 383 -11.01 -34.47 -12.50
C PRO A 383 -11.32 -33.64 -11.23
N ARG A 384 -11.64 -34.30 -10.11
CA ARG A 384 -11.84 -33.63 -8.82
C ARG A 384 -10.53 -33.07 -8.26
N TYR A 385 -9.42 -33.77 -8.47
CA TYR A 385 -8.10 -33.29 -8.06
C TYR A 385 -7.68 -32.06 -8.88
N VAL A 386 -7.90 -32.09 -10.19
CA VAL A 386 -7.69 -30.94 -11.09
C VAL A 386 -8.53 -29.74 -10.67
N ALA A 387 -9.83 -29.95 -10.41
CA ALA A 387 -10.72 -28.87 -9.97
C ALA A 387 -10.26 -28.24 -8.64
N ARG A 388 -9.75 -29.06 -7.71
CA ARG A 388 -9.22 -28.59 -6.42
C ARG A 388 -7.96 -27.74 -6.61
N ILE A 389 -6.97 -28.21 -7.38
CA ILE A 389 -5.73 -27.45 -7.64
C ILE A 389 -6.04 -26.17 -8.39
N ALA A 390 -6.90 -26.24 -9.42
CA ALA A 390 -7.29 -25.06 -10.17
C ALA A 390 -7.99 -24.03 -9.27
N ALA A 391 -8.87 -24.46 -8.36
CA ALA A 391 -9.50 -23.57 -7.39
C ALA A 391 -8.48 -22.98 -6.40
N GLU A 392 -7.48 -23.75 -5.98
CA GLU A 392 -6.43 -23.28 -5.08
C GLU A 392 -5.53 -22.23 -5.77
N LEU A 393 -5.06 -22.51 -6.99
CA LEU A 393 -4.32 -21.57 -7.85
C LEU A 393 -5.12 -20.29 -8.09
N HIS A 394 -6.36 -20.45 -8.52
CA HIS A 394 -7.28 -19.34 -8.78
C HIS A 394 -7.49 -18.49 -7.53
N SER A 395 -7.68 -19.11 -6.36
CA SER A 395 -7.89 -18.39 -5.11
C SER A 395 -6.73 -17.46 -4.73
N LYS A 396 -5.49 -17.82 -5.10
CA LYS A 396 -4.30 -17.00 -4.85
C LYS A 396 -4.27 -15.78 -5.75
N LEU A 397 -4.54 -15.94 -7.04
CA LEU A 397 -4.66 -14.82 -7.96
C LEU A 397 -5.86 -13.93 -7.62
N TYR A 398 -6.99 -14.52 -7.27
CA TYR A 398 -8.20 -13.77 -6.91
C TYR A 398 -7.95 -12.88 -5.69
N LYS A 399 -7.28 -13.39 -4.65
CA LYS A 399 -6.89 -12.59 -3.47
C LYS A 399 -5.96 -11.44 -3.84
N ALA A 400 -5.00 -11.66 -4.75
CA ALA A 400 -4.14 -10.59 -5.25
C ALA A 400 -4.95 -9.52 -6.00
N ALA A 401 -5.83 -9.93 -6.92
CA ALA A 401 -6.68 -9.02 -7.70
C ALA A 401 -7.66 -8.23 -6.81
N GLN A 402 -8.22 -8.86 -5.78
CA GLN A 402 -9.09 -8.20 -4.81
C GLN A 402 -8.33 -7.12 -4.04
N LEU A 403 -7.13 -7.45 -3.53
CA LEU A 403 -6.29 -6.47 -2.84
C LEU A 403 -5.84 -5.33 -3.77
N GLU A 404 -5.59 -5.62 -5.05
CA GLU A 404 -5.27 -4.59 -6.04
C GLU A 404 -6.43 -3.60 -6.24
N ALA A 405 -7.67 -4.10 -6.31
CA ALA A 405 -8.85 -3.26 -6.37
C ALA A 405 -9.01 -2.40 -5.10
N GLU A 406 -8.80 -2.99 -3.92
CA GLU A 406 -8.82 -2.26 -2.64
C GLU A 406 -7.74 -1.16 -2.60
N VAL A 407 -6.51 -1.47 -3.04
CA VAL A 407 -5.40 -0.50 -3.13
C VAL A 407 -5.72 0.65 -4.07
N ALA A 408 -6.40 0.41 -5.20
CA ALA A 408 -6.83 1.48 -6.09
C ALA A 408 -7.79 2.46 -5.38
N THR A 409 -8.74 1.95 -4.59
CA THR A 409 -9.66 2.79 -3.81
C THR A 409 -8.93 3.58 -2.71
N PHE A 410 -7.94 2.97 -2.04
CA PHE A 410 -7.11 3.68 -1.06
C PHE A 410 -6.28 4.79 -1.71
N GLY A 411 -5.78 4.56 -2.94
CA GLY A 411 -5.05 5.55 -3.72
C GLY A 411 -5.90 6.79 -4.04
N GLU A 412 -7.16 6.59 -4.43
CA GLU A 412 -8.14 7.68 -4.63
C GLU A 412 -8.44 8.43 -3.33
N GLN A 413 -8.65 7.72 -2.22
CA GLN A 413 -8.87 8.35 -0.91
C GLN A 413 -7.65 9.18 -0.49
N ARG A 414 -6.44 8.66 -0.70
CA ARG A 414 -5.18 9.33 -0.37
C ARG A 414 -5.00 10.61 -1.18
N SER A 415 -5.29 10.61 -2.48
CA SER A 415 -5.25 11.82 -3.31
C SER A 415 -6.29 12.85 -2.85
N GLY A 416 -7.48 12.40 -2.44
CA GLY A 416 -8.51 13.25 -1.82
C GLY A 416 -8.04 13.90 -0.51
N PHE A 417 -7.45 13.13 0.40
CA PHE A 417 -6.88 13.67 1.64
C PHE A 417 -5.70 14.62 1.38
N ALA A 418 -4.88 14.35 0.36
CA ALA A 418 -3.78 15.24 -0.03
C ALA A 418 -4.30 16.59 -0.57
N ALA A 419 -5.38 16.58 -1.37
CA ALA A 419 -6.03 17.81 -1.83
C ALA A 419 -6.66 18.59 -0.67
N SER A 420 -7.35 17.91 0.26
CA SER A 420 -7.88 18.52 1.48
C SER A 420 -6.75 19.12 2.33
N LYS A 421 -5.63 18.41 2.48
CA LYS A 421 -4.43 18.89 3.18
C LYS A 421 -3.93 20.20 2.57
N ALA A 422 -3.75 20.26 1.25
CA ALA A 422 -3.30 21.47 0.56
C ALA A 422 -4.24 22.66 0.83
N LYS A 423 -5.56 22.43 0.78
CA LYS A 423 -6.57 23.46 1.11
C LYS A 423 -6.44 23.93 2.57
N THR A 424 -6.37 23.02 3.55
CA THR A 424 -6.18 23.42 4.96
C THR A 424 -4.86 24.14 5.20
N THR A 425 -3.77 23.75 4.53
CA THR A 425 -2.48 24.44 4.65
C THR A 425 -2.56 25.86 4.11
N ALA A 426 -3.27 26.09 3.01
CA ALA A 426 -3.52 27.44 2.49
C ALA A 426 -4.35 28.28 3.49
N LEU A 427 -5.39 27.70 4.07
CA LEU A 427 -6.21 28.36 5.10
C LEU A 427 -5.40 28.69 6.36
N ILE A 428 -4.49 27.81 6.80
CA ILE A 428 -3.59 28.08 7.93
C ILE A 428 -2.67 29.25 7.63
N LYS A 429 -2.09 29.32 6.41
CA LYS A 429 -1.24 30.44 6.00
C LYS A 429 -2.01 31.77 6.01
N ALA A 430 -3.22 31.79 5.44
CA ALA A 430 -4.08 32.97 5.42
C ALA A 430 -4.45 33.43 6.84
N CYS A 431 -4.97 32.52 7.67
CA CYS A 431 -5.35 32.80 9.07
C CYS A 431 -4.14 33.27 9.90
N ALA A 432 -2.96 32.67 9.72
CA ALA A 432 -1.75 33.11 10.40
C ALA A 432 -1.27 34.50 9.95
N CYS A 433 -1.50 34.87 8.69
CA CYS A 433 -1.22 36.22 8.19
C CYS A 433 -2.16 37.24 8.84
N GLU A 434 -3.47 36.95 8.85
CA GLU A 434 -4.48 37.79 9.49
C GLU A 434 -4.22 37.99 10.98
N ILE A 435 -3.88 36.94 11.73
CA ILE A 435 -3.54 37.04 13.15
C ILE A 435 -2.32 37.93 13.36
N ARG A 436 -1.31 37.86 12.48
CA ARG A 436 -0.10 38.70 12.55
C ARG A 436 -0.42 40.16 12.26
N GLU A 437 -1.20 40.43 11.23
CA GLU A 437 -1.66 41.78 10.88
C GLU A 437 -2.47 42.39 12.03
N LEU A 438 -3.46 41.66 12.56
CA LEU A 438 -4.27 42.11 13.70
C LEU A 438 -3.41 42.41 14.93
N LYS A 439 -2.45 41.53 15.24
CA LYS A 439 -1.52 41.75 16.36
C LYS A 439 -0.75 43.07 16.17
N ASN A 440 -0.14 43.26 15.01
CA ASN A 440 0.68 44.46 14.73
C ASN A 440 -0.16 45.74 14.78
N HIS A 441 -1.38 45.72 14.25
CA HIS A 441 -2.27 46.88 14.29
C HIS A 441 -2.70 47.22 15.71
N ILE A 442 -3.10 46.22 16.51
CA ILE A 442 -3.51 46.45 17.90
C ILE A 442 -2.33 46.97 18.73
N GLU A 443 -1.12 46.43 18.55
CA GLU A 443 0.08 46.91 19.24
C GLU A 443 0.43 48.36 18.85
N ALA A 444 0.33 48.71 17.56
CA ALA A 444 0.58 50.06 17.07
C ALA A 444 -0.46 51.08 17.57
N ASP A 445 -1.75 50.71 17.54
CA ASP A 445 -2.84 51.55 18.03
C ASP A 445 -2.69 51.83 19.53
N ILE A 446 -2.43 50.78 20.33
CA ILE A 446 -2.18 50.96 21.76
C ILE A 446 -0.90 51.78 21.96
N SER A 447 0.20 51.49 21.26
CA SER A 447 1.46 52.24 21.40
C SER A 447 1.29 53.74 21.13
N SER A 448 0.49 54.11 20.12
CA SER A 448 0.20 55.51 19.78
C SER A 448 -0.48 56.28 20.91
N GLU A 449 -1.32 55.62 21.71
CA GLU A 449 -2.02 56.19 22.86
C GLU A 449 -1.10 56.36 24.08
N PHE A 450 0.03 55.64 24.13
CA PHE A 450 1.00 55.69 25.21
C PHE A 450 2.34 56.31 24.77
N ASN A 451 2.29 57.39 23.97
CA ASN A 451 3.46 58.15 23.52
C ASN A 451 4.55 57.30 22.84
N GLY A 452 4.18 56.23 22.13
CA GLY A 452 5.13 55.35 21.43
C GLY A 452 5.80 54.31 22.32
N ARG A 453 5.28 54.05 23.53
CA ARG A 453 5.75 52.94 24.38
C ARG A 453 5.59 51.60 23.66
N ILE A 454 6.58 50.71 23.82
CA ILE A 454 6.55 49.38 23.21
C ILE A 454 5.44 48.54 23.88
N VAL A 455 4.51 48.03 23.08
CA VAL A 455 3.42 47.13 23.51
C VAL A 455 3.67 45.75 22.92
N ARG A 456 3.52 44.69 23.72
CA ARG A 456 3.64 43.31 23.27
C ARG A 456 2.46 42.48 23.72
N ILE A 457 1.71 41.93 22.76
CA ILE A 457 0.64 40.97 23.00
C ILE A 457 1.24 39.57 23.10
N THR A 458 1.16 38.98 24.28
CA THR A 458 1.70 37.66 24.60
C THR A 458 0.68 36.55 24.32
N GLY A 459 1.19 35.32 24.06
CA GLY A 459 0.37 34.13 23.77
C GLY A 459 0.08 33.89 22.29
N VAL A 460 0.41 34.83 21.41
CA VAL A 460 0.19 34.73 19.95
C VAL A 460 1.41 34.10 19.23
N ASP A 461 2.62 34.51 19.61
CA ASP A 461 3.85 34.17 18.87
C ASP A 461 4.13 32.67 18.81
N ARG A 462 3.84 31.93 19.90
CA ARG A 462 4.02 30.48 19.94
C ARG A 462 3.12 29.76 18.92
N LEU A 463 1.88 30.22 18.76
CA LEU A 463 0.94 29.62 17.81
C LEU A 463 1.28 29.98 16.37
N LEU A 464 1.73 31.21 16.11
CA LEU A 464 2.23 31.62 14.80
C LEU A 464 3.50 30.84 14.41
N ALA A 465 4.41 30.58 15.34
CA ALA A 465 5.59 29.76 15.11
C ALA A 465 5.21 28.29 14.79
N GLN A 466 4.22 27.74 15.50
CA GLN A 466 3.69 26.40 15.22
C GLN A 466 3.05 26.34 13.83
N ALA A 467 2.28 27.35 13.44
CA ALA A 467 1.69 27.44 12.10
C ALA A 467 2.77 27.51 11.01
N ALA A 468 3.80 28.34 11.19
CA ALA A 468 4.91 28.47 10.26
C ALA A 468 5.61 27.11 10.01
N ALA A 469 5.99 26.41 11.09
CA ALA A 469 6.67 25.11 11.00
C ALA A 469 5.85 24.05 10.23
N VAL A 470 4.53 24.03 10.42
CA VAL A 470 3.63 23.09 9.73
C VAL A 470 3.45 23.46 8.25
N THR A 471 3.48 24.75 7.93
CA THR A 471 3.37 25.22 6.54
C THR A 471 4.66 25.06 5.73
N GLU A 472 5.83 25.15 6.37
CA GLU A 472 7.14 24.94 5.75
C GLU A 472 7.42 23.46 5.48
N SER A 473 7.11 22.59 6.46
CA SER A 473 7.22 21.13 6.29
C SER A 473 6.33 20.59 5.16
N SER A 474 5.16 21.19 4.95
CA SER A 474 4.27 20.85 3.83
C SER A 474 4.78 21.35 2.46
N GLY A 475 5.61 22.41 2.43
CA GLY A 475 6.23 22.93 1.20
C GLY A 475 7.39 22.07 0.69
N ASN A 476 8.18 21.51 1.61
CA ASN A 476 9.29 20.60 1.25
C ASN A 476 8.82 19.23 0.76
N ALA A 477 7.66 18.75 1.21
CA ALA A 477 7.10 17.46 0.78
C ALA A 477 6.52 17.47 -0.65
N GLY A 478 6.38 18.63 -1.28
CA GLY A 478 5.91 18.77 -2.67
C GLY A 478 7.02 18.82 -3.72
N GLN A 479 8.29 18.80 -3.30
CA GLN A 479 9.47 18.85 -4.20
C GLN A 479 10.30 17.56 -4.23
N SER A 480 9.88 16.51 -3.50
CA SER A 480 10.57 15.22 -3.44
C SER A 480 9.80 14.10 -4.10
#